data_AF-A0A3B8PID6-F1
#
_entry.id   AF-A0A3B8PID6-F1
#
_cell.length_a   1.000
_cell.length_b   1.000
_cell.length_c   1.000
_cell.angle_alpha   90.00
_cell.angle_beta   90.00
_cell.angle_gamma   90.00
#
_symmetry.space_group_name_H-M   'P 1'
#
loop_
_entity.id
_entity.type
_entity.pdbx_description
1 polymer ?
#
loop_
_entity_poly.entity_id
_entity_poly.type
_entity_poly.pdbx_seq_one_letter_code
_entity_poly.pdbx_strand_id
1 'polypeptide(L)'
;MEHNENLQVDDRPVSSDDPRQRPRRSIWLIVTAAIIVLVVYPLSYGPVQYQISMGHLIPLWGVFDVIYAPIEWFANSSEFGEDVVDWYLGVWGA
;
A
#
# COMPACT_ATOMS: atom_id res chain seq x y z
N MET A 1 -56.99 44.61 6.84
CA MET A 1 -55.90 43.90 7.53
C MET A 1 -56.44 42.48 7.66
N GLU A 2 -55.93 41.47 6.97
CA GLU A 2 -54.57 40.95 7.08
C GLU A 2 -54.07 40.40 5.74
N HIS A 3 -52.75 40.46 5.55
CA HIS A 3 -52.04 40.13 4.33
C HIS A 3 -51.91 38.62 4.10
N ASN A 4 -51.85 38.27 2.81
CA ASN A 4 -51.32 37.01 2.29
C ASN A 4 -49.97 36.65 2.93
N GLU A 5 -49.88 35.49 3.56
CA GLU A 5 -48.62 34.76 3.69
C GLU A 5 -48.88 33.28 3.38
N ASN A 6 -48.97 32.98 2.07
CA ASN A 6 -48.63 31.65 1.56
C ASN A 6 -47.16 31.42 1.93
N LEU A 7 -46.91 30.78 3.07
CA LEU A 7 -45.56 30.39 3.44
C LEU A 7 -45.10 29.30 2.47
N GLN A 8 -44.18 29.71 1.63
CA GLN A 8 -43.58 28.97 0.54
C GLN A 8 -42.92 27.69 1.08
N VAL A 9 -43.36 26.55 0.55
CA VAL A 9 -42.68 25.26 0.65
C VAL A 9 -41.25 25.42 0.15
N ASP A 10 -40.27 25.13 1.01
CA ASP A 10 -38.89 24.92 0.59
C ASP A 10 -38.53 23.43 0.80
N ASP A 11 -39.10 22.58 -0.04
CA ASP A 11 -38.74 21.16 -0.22
C ASP A 11 -37.41 21.03 -0.98
N ARG A 12 -36.38 21.79 -0.58
CA ARG A 12 -35.03 21.55 -1.08
C ARG A 12 -34.47 20.36 -0.32
N PRO A 13 -34.00 19.29 -0.99
CA PRO A 13 -33.16 18.33 -0.31
C PRO A 13 -31.96 19.12 0.21
N VAL A 14 -31.81 19.19 1.53
CA VAL A 14 -30.55 19.62 2.13
C VAL A 14 -29.55 18.53 1.77
N SER A 15 -28.99 18.65 0.57
CA SER A 15 -27.78 17.94 0.18
C SER A 15 -26.70 18.49 1.10
N SER A 16 -26.54 17.83 2.25
CA SER A 16 -25.36 17.95 3.09
C SER A 16 -24.19 17.28 2.36
N ASP A 17 -23.88 17.74 1.16
CA ASP A 17 -22.57 17.54 0.55
C ASP A 17 -21.60 18.41 1.34
N ASP A 18 -21.22 17.92 2.52
CA ASP A 18 -20.16 18.49 3.32
C ASP A 18 -18.83 18.13 2.63
N PRO A 19 -18.14 19.08 1.96
CA PRO A 19 -16.86 18.79 1.34
C PRO A 19 -15.75 18.54 2.38
N ARG A 20 -16.04 18.71 3.69
CA ARG A 20 -15.07 18.56 4.78
C ARG A 20 -14.91 17.12 5.29
N GLN A 21 -15.71 16.16 4.82
CA GLN A 21 -15.56 14.75 5.22
C GLN A 21 -14.50 13.96 4.41
N ARG A 22 -13.89 14.56 3.39
CA ARG A 22 -12.91 13.88 2.51
C ARG A 22 -11.41 13.89 2.91
N PRO A 23 -10.91 14.45 4.04
CA PRO A 23 -9.48 14.35 4.34
C PRO A 23 -9.08 13.10 5.13
N ARG A 24 -9.92 12.59 6.05
CA ARG A 24 -9.53 11.49 6.95
C ARG A 24 -9.33 10.16 6.23
N ARG A 25 -10.19 9.84 5.26
CA ARG A 25 -10.10 8.60 4.49
C ARG A 25 -8.86 8.60 3.59
N SER A 26 -8.50 9.73 2.99
CA SER A 26 -7.29 9.85 2.16
C SER A 26 -6.01 9.76 2.98
N ILE A 27 -5.95 10.37 4.18
CA ILE A 27 -4.78 10.25 5.07
C ILE A 27 -4.59 8.78 5.48
N TRP A 28 -5.66 8.09 5.84
CA TRP A 28 -5.58 6.65 6.18
C TRP A 28 -5.07 5.82 5.01
N LEU A 29 -5.53 6.07 3.79
CA LEU A 29 -5.03 5.39 2.60
C LEU A 29 -3.52 5.62 2.39
N ILE A 30 -3.04 6.85 2.61
CA ILE A 30 -1.61 7.18 2.50
C ILE A 30 -0.81 6.40 3.56
N VAL A 31 -1.28 6.40 4.81
CA VAL A 31 -0.61 5.67 5.90
C VAL A 31 -0.60 4.16 5.61
N THR A 32 -1.72 3.59 5.18
CA THR A 32 -1.80 2.17 4.82
C THR A 32 -0.88 1.86 3.64
N ALA A 33 -0.86 2.68 2.59
CA ALA A 33 0.05 2.49 1.47
C ALA A 33 1.52 2.57 1.91
N ALA A 34 1.87 3.51 2.78
CA ALA A 34 3.20 3.62 3.34
C ALA A 34 3.60 2.37 4.15
N ILE A 35 2.70 1.84 4.98
CA ILE A 35 2.95 0.58 5.71
C ILE A 35 3.15 -0.58 4.74
N ILE A 36 2.33 -0.67 3.70
CA ILE A 36 2.47 -1.73 2.69
C ILE A 36 3.84 -1.63 2.00
N VAL A 37 4.24 -0.44 1.56
CA VAL A 37 5.50 -0.27 0.82
C VAL A 37 6.73 -0.37 1.72
N LEU A 38 6.67 0.10 2.96
CA LEU A 38 7.85 0.14 3.85
C LEU A 38 8.01 -1.12 4.70
N VAL A 39 6.94 -1.87 4.93
CA VAL A 39 6.95 -3.02 5.85
C VAL A 39 6.51 -4.29 5.15
N VAL A 40 5.32 -4.29 4.55
CA VAL A 40 4.79 -5.52 3.93
C VAL A 40 5.63 -5.96 2.73
N TYR A 41 6.04 -5.00 1.89
CA TYR A 41 6.85 -5.24 0.71
C TYR A 41 8.23 -5.88 1.00
N PRO A 42 9.08 -5.35 1.90
CA PRO A 42 10.33 -6.05 2.22
C PRO A 42 10.09 -7.38 2.93
N LEU A 43 9.04 -7.49 3.77
CA LEU A 43 8.69 -8.74 4.46
C LEU A 43 8.14 -9.82 3.52
N SER A 44 7.60 -9.46 2.35
CA SER A 44 7.16 -10.45 1.36
C SER A 44 8.32 -11.02 0.53
N TYR A 45 9.50 -10.42 0.57
CA TYR A 45 10.64 -10.84 -0.24
C TYR A 45 11.09 -12.27 0.08
N GLY A 46 11.27 -12.60 1.36
CA GLY A 46 11.71 -13.94 1.80
C GLY A 46 10.75 -15.07 1.39
N PRO A 47 9.45 -14.98 1.73
CA PRO A 47 8.47 -15.97 1.29
C PRO A 47 8.40 -16.15 -0.23
N VAL A 48 8.53 -15.06 -1.00
CA VAL A 48 8.49 -15.13 -2.47
C VAL A 48 9.73 -15.83 -3.01
N GLN A 49 10.92 -15.51 -2.51
CA GLN A 49 12.16 -16.19 -2.90
C GLN A 49 12.13 -17.68 -2.55
N TYR A 50 11.58 -18.04 -1.40
CA TYR A 50 11.37 -19.43 -1.02
C TYR A 50 10.42 -20.18 -1.98
N GLN A 51 9.32 -19.55 -2.40
CA GLN A 51 8.39 -20.16 -3.36
C GLN A 51 9.00 -20.27 -4.77
N ILE A 52 9.91 -19.36 -5.14
CA ILE A 52 10.69 -19.44 -6.37
C ILE A 52 11.71 -20.59 -6.28
N SER A 53 12.43 -20.72 -5.17
CA SER A 53 13.43 -21.79 -4.96
C SER A 53 12.79 -23.19 -4.93
N MET A 54 11.54 -23.29 -4.46
CA MET A 54 10.72 -24.50 -4.54
C MET A 54 10.20 -24.82 -5.95
N GLY A 55 10.35 -23.91 -6.90
CA GLY A 55 9.93 -24.09 -8.28
C GLY A 55 8.48 -23.70 -8.57
N HIS A 56 7.71 -23.22 -7.59
CA HIS A 56 6.30 -22.87 -7.77
C HIS A 56 6.09 -21.57 -8.55
N LEU A 57 7.00 -20.61 -8.40
CA LEU A 57 6.89 -19.26 -8.98
C LEU A 57 7.93 -18.95 -10.05
N ILE A 58 8.69 -19.95 -10.53
CA ILE A 58 9.64 -19.80 -11.66
C ILE A 58 9.06 -19.04 -12.86
N PRO A 59 7.83 -19.32 -13.37
CA PRO A 59 7.33 -18.62 -14.55
C PRO A 59 7.07 -17.12 -14.31
N LEU A 60 6.99 -16.69 -13.06
CA LEU A 60 6.82 -15.29 -12.67
C LEU A 60 8.12 -14.65 -12.18
N TRP A 61 9.25 -15.36 -12.25
CA TRP A 61 10.54 -14.90 -11.72
C TRP A 61 10.92 -13.52 -12.26
N GLY A 62 10.82 -13.30 -13.58
CA GLY A 62 11.14 -11.99 -14.18
C GLY A 62 10.24 -10.84 -13.73
N VAL A 63 9.02 -11.11 -13.26
CA VAL A 63 8.15 -10.08 -12.68
C VAL A 63 8.62 -9.75 -11.26
N PHE A 64 8.96 -10.77 -10.48
CA PHE A 64 9.47 -10.58 -9.12
C PHE A 64 10.85 -9.95 -9.09
N ASP A 65 11.71 -10.27 -10.05
CA ASP A 65 13.02 -9.63 -10.27
C ASP A 65 12.89 -8.11 -10.40
N VAL A 66 11.98 -7.64 -11.27
CA VAL A 66 11.72 -6.20 -11.43
C VAL A 66 11.09 -5.59 -10.17
N ILE A 67 10.14 -6.28 -9.54
CA ILE A 67 9.45 -5.79 -8.34
C ILE A 67 10.45 -5.63 -7.18
N TYR A 68 11.38 -6.58 -7.02
CA TYR A 68 12.33 -6.62 -5.92
C TYR A 68 13.72 -6.06 -6.24
N ALA A 69 13.94 -5.58 -7.47
CA ALA A 69 15.16 -4.88 -7.86
C ALA A 69 15.62 -3.79 -6.88
N PRO A 70 14.74 -3.01 -6.21
CA PRO A 70 15.20 -2.06 -5.18
C PRO A 70 15.87 -2.72 -3.97
N ILE A 71 15.41 -3.91 -3.55
CA ILE A 71 16.00 -4.67 -2.44
C ILE A 71 17.34 -5.25 -2.87
N GLU A 72 17.41 -5.80 -4.08
CA GLU A 72 18.67 -6.30 -4.65
C GLU A 72 19.69 -5.18 -4.85
N TRP A 73 19.24 -4.00 -5.29
CA TRP A 73 20.10 -2.82 -5.36
C TRP A 73 20.62 -2.43 -3.97
N PHE A 74 19.78 -2.46 -2.94
CA PHE A 74 20.19 -2.19 -1.57
C PHE A 74 21.23 -3.20 -1.09
N ALA A 75 21.02 -4.50 -1.33
CA ALA A 75 21.98 -5.55 -1.02
C ALA A 75 23.33 -5.29 -1.71
N ASN A 76 23.31 -4.98 -3.01
CA ASN A 76 24.52 -4.73 -3.80
C ASN A 76 25.18 -3.36 -3.52
N SER A 77 24.51 -2.45 -2.81
CA SER A 77 25.03 -1.10 -2.57
C SER A 77 26.02 -1.01 -1.41
N SER A 78 25.98 -1.97 -0.47
CA SER A 78 26.81 -1.95 0.74
C SER A 78 26.92 -3.33 1.38
N GLU A 79 28.06 -3.62 2.02
CA GLU A 79 28.28 -4.86 2.79
C GLU A 79 27.20 -5.08 3.86
N PHE A 80 26.77 -4.00 4.53
CA PHE A 80 25.68 -4.08 5.52
C PHE A 80 24.34 -4.48 4.89
N GLY A 81 24.04 -3.98 3.69
CA GLY A 81 22.82 -4.34 2.98
C GLY A 81 22.81 -5.80 2.56
N GLU A 82 23.96 -6.28 2.06
CA GLU A 82 24.19 -7.68 1.74
C GLU A 82 23.99 -8.58 2.97
N ASP A 83 24.67 -8.29 4.08
CA ASP A 83 24.57 -9.07 5.33
C ASP A 83 23.12 -9.15 5.86
N VAL A 84 22.39 -8.02 5.81
CA VAL A 84 21.00 -7.97 6.30
C VAL A 84 20.07 -8.79 5.41
N VAL A 85 20.22 -8.68 4.09
CA VAL A 85 19.38 -9.40 3.13
C VAL A 85 19.71 -10.90 3.16
N ASP A 86 20.99 -11.27 3.22
CA ASP A 86 21.44 -12.66 3.33
C ASP A 86 20.97 -13.31 4.63
N TRP A 87 21.15 -12.64 5.78
CA TRP A 87 20.59 -13.12 7.05
C TRP A 87 19.08 -13.35 6.96
N TYR A 88 18.35 -12.39 6.38
CA TYR A 88 16.91 -12.47 6.28
C TYR A 88 16.45 -13.60 5.34
N LEU A 89 17.08 -13.78 4.18
CA LEU A 89 16.80 -14.89 3.27
C LEU A 89 17.17 -16.23 3.89
N GLY A 90 18.25 -16.29 4.67
CA GLY A 90 18.67 -17.46 5.43
C GLY A 90 17.60 -17.97 6.40
N VAL A 91 16.77 -17.09 6.98
CA VAL A 91 15.61 -17.51 7.81
C VAL A 91 14.58 -18.31 7.00
N TRP A 92 14.45 -18.01 5.70
CA TRP A 92 13.53 -18.68 4.79
C TRP A 92 14.15 -19.88 4.08
N GLY A 93 15.46 -20.10 4.20
CA GLY A 93 16.17 -21.17 3.48
C GLY A 93 16.24 -20.94 1.97
N ALA A 94 16.23 -19.66 1.57
CA ALA A 94 16.45 -19.20 0.20
C ALA A 94 17.90 -18.79 -0.01
#